data_AF-A0A9D1KRZ9-F1
#
_entry.id   AF-A0A9D1KRZ9-F1
#
_cell.length_a   1.000
_cell.length_b   1.000
_cell.length_c   1.000
_cell.angle_alpha   90.00
_cell.angle_beta   90.00
_cell.angle_gamma   90.00
#
_symmetry.space_group_name_H-M   'P 1'
#
loop_
_entity.id
_entity.type
_entity.pdbx_description
1 polymer ?
#
loop_
_entity_poly.entity_id
_entity_poly.type
_entity_poly.pdbx_seq_one_letter_code
_entity_poly.pdbx_strand_id
1 'polypeptide(L)'
;MRTIRRLLAVGAFLWLAPLAGQTAAEDTIRYVDAADFPRLGQVTAEGLESPYDRLPAYLKDSIRKELWDLGKNSAGIAVRFRTDSKKITARWEVLNNTWMNHMTPTGIKGLDLYAWDEGRWIFVGSGRPGYSKGTFTSTFISNMDGQMREYMLYLPLYDCATKVEIGVLGRARIERPELLSPVEEKPVVVYGTSITQGGCANRPGMAYTSILSRRMNREFINLGFSGNGRLDPEIARLMAQVDASCYVLDNMANCTTQMLDRLEEFVGILRQAHPDTPIVLLGNAHYTYVRFNTVSAGEVAEKDARLRELFRQMSREDKNLYYVPGEELIGLDDEATVDGTHFTDLGFVRMSDNLYPVLERILRRHAR
;
A
#
# COMPACT_ATOMS: atom_id res chain seq x y z
N MET A 1 18.96 -23.82 95.67
CA MET A 1 19.75 -22.78 94.96
C MET A 1 20.19 -23.31 93.62
N ARG A 2 20.12 -22.45 92.59
CA ARG A 2 20.53 -22.55 91.18
C ARG A 2 21.68 -23.55 90.94
N THR A 3 21.75 -24.30 89.84
CA THR A 3 21.97 -23.73 88.50
C THR A 3 21.63 -24.74 87.39
N ILE A 4 20.78 -24.32 86.45
CA ILE A 4 20.52 -24.97 85.16
C ILE A 4 21.75 -24.74 84.26
N ARG A 5 22.37 -25.80 83.73
CA ARG A 5 23.35 -25.70 82.63
C ARG A 5 22.72 -26.14 81.33
N ARG A 6 22.68 -25.19 80.39
CA ARG A 6 22.07 -25.23 79.06
C ARG A 6 22.86 -26.14 78.11
N LEU A 7 22.14 -26.93 77.32
CA LEU A 7 22.65 -27.59 76.12
C LEU A 7 22.98 -26.54 75.05
N LEU A 8 24.21 -26.57 74.53
CA LEU A 8 24.63 -25.82 73.35
C LEU A 8 24.35 -26.68 72.11
N ALA A 9 23.29 -26.35 71.37
CA ALA A 9 23.09 -26.83 70.01
C ALA A 9 23.86 -25.91 69.06
N VAL A 10 24.90 -26.43 68.41
CA VAL A 10 25.62 -25.73 67.34
C VAL A 10 24.80 -25.88 66.06
N GLY A 11 24.00 -24.86 65.74
CA GLY A 11 23.32 -24.76 64.45
C GLY A 11 24.30 -24.37 63.36
N ALA A 12 24.55 -25.28 62.41
CA ALA A 12 25.25 -24.95 61.18
C ALA A 12 24.35 -24.06 60.31
N PHE A 13 24.65 -22.76 60.27
CA PHE A 13 24.06 -21.84 59.29
C PHE A 13 24.71 -22.12 57.92
N LEU A 14 24.01 -22.89 57.08
CA LEU A 14 24.28 -22.93 55.64
C LEU A 14 23.92 -21.56 55.05
N TRP A 15 24.93 -20.76 54.74
CA TRP A 15 24.79 -19.57 53.90
C TRP A 15 24.43 -20.03 52.47
N LEU A 16 23.13 -20.04 52.17
CA LEU A 16 22.65 -20.03 50.79
C LEU A 16 22.94 -18.64 50.24
N ALA A 17 24.02 -18.52 49.47
CA ALA A 17 24.24 -17.34 48.64
C ALA A 17 23.02 -17.20 47.71
N PRO A 18 22.41 -16.00 47.59
CA PRO A 18 21.40 -15.80 46.58
C PRO A 18 22.09 -15.97 45.23
N LEU A 19 21.65 -16.95 44.46
CA LEU A 19 21.85 -16.94 43.01
C LEU A 19 21.20 -15.63 42.53
N ALA A 20 22.03 -14.61 42.34
CA ALA A 20 21.65 -13.42 41.62
C ALA A 20 21.22 -13.91 40.24
N GLY A 21 19.91 -14.04 40.04
CA GLY A 21 19.37 -14.21 38.70
C GLY A 21 19.93 -13.06 37.88
N GLN A 22 20.70 -13.37 36.84
CA GLN A 22 20.98 -12.41 35.80
C GLN A 22 19.62 -12.00 35.26
N THR A 23 19.12 -10.85 35.71
CA THR A 23 18.12 -10.11 34.96
C THR A 23 18.76 -9.90 33.60
N ALA A 24 18.23 -10.60 32.59
CA ALA A 24 18.63 -10.35 31.21
C ALA A 24 18.52 -8.84 31.00
N ALA A 25 19.64 -8.18 30.70
CA ALA A 25 19.63 -6.76 30.39
C ALA A 25 18.47 -6.50 29.41
N GLU A 26 17.61 -5.53 29.71
CA GLU A 26 16.51 -5.15 28.80
C GLU A 26 17.11 -4.96 27.42
N ASP A 27 16.73 -5.83 26.49
CA ASP A 27 17.28 -5.84 25.15
C ASP A 27 16.79 -4.55 24.48
N THR A 28 17.69 -3.56 24.37
CA THR A 28 17.35 -2.21 23.93
C THR A 28 16.93 -2.24 22.46
N ILE A 29 16.00 -1.36 22.07
CA ILE A 29 15.57 -1.30 20.67
C ILE A 29 16.65 -0.63 19.83
N ARG A 30 17.11 -1.33 18.78
CA ARG A 30 17.96 -0.81 17.73
C ARG A 30 17.12 -0.50 16.50
N TYR A 31 17.29 0.71 15.95
CA TYR A 31 16.62 1.14 14.72
C TYR A 31 17.56 1.00 13.51
N VAL A 32 17.00 0.56 12.39
CA VAL A 32 17.66 0.48 11.09
C VAL A 32 16.82 1.22 10.06
N ASP A 33 17.45 1.95 9.14
CA ASP A 33 16.72 2.68 8.11
C ASP A 33 16.04 1.70 7.15
N ALA A 34 14.75 1.91 6.89
CA ALA A 34 13.99 1.07 5.98
C ALA A 34 14.43 1.27 4.52
N ALA A 35 15.11 2.37 4.19
CA ALA A 35 15.65 2.63 2.86
C ALA A 35 16.81 1.68 2.48
N ASP A 36 17.44 1.01 3.45
CA ASP A 36 18.50 0.02 3.22
C ASP A 36 17.97 -1.34 2.68
N PHE A 37 16.65 -1.51 2.68
CA PHE A 37 15.94 -2.72 2.28
C PHE A 37 15.21 -2.54 0.94
N PRO A 38 14.89 -3.64 0.23
CA PRO A 38 14.10 -3.60 -0.99
C PRO A 38 12.74 -2.91 -0.80
N ARG A 39 12.39 -2.05 -1.76
CA ARG A 39 11.13 -1.33 -1.82
C ARG A 39 10.31 -1.82 -3.01
N LEU A 40 9.02 -1.96 -2.78
CA LEU A 40 8.00 -2.28 -3.78
C LEU A 40 7.13 -1.06 -4.04
N GLY A 41 6.42 -1.06 -5.16
CA GLY A 41 5.34 -0.12 -5.49
C GLY A 41 5.83 1.17 -6.13
N GLN A 42 7.05 1.22 -6.67
CA GLN A 42 7.64 2.40 -7.31
C GLN A 42 8.04 2.10 -8.75
N VAL A 43 7.88 3.08 -9.64
CA VAL A 43 8.36 2.98 -11.04
C VAL A 43 9.88 2.97 -11.11
N THR A 44 10.53 3.76 -10.24
CA THR A 44 11.98 3.85 -10.13
C THR A 44 12.38 4.21 -8.70
N ALA A 45 13.54 3.73 -8.27
CA ALA A 45 14.18 4.15 -7.03
C ALA A 45 15.12 5.36 -7.21
N GLU A 46 15.38 5.76 -8.45
CA GLU A 46 16.35 6.80 -8.81
C GLU A 46 15.65 8.13 -9.13
N GLY A 47 16.34 9.24 -8.87
CA GLY A 47 15.86 10.57 -9.24
C GLY A 47 14.63 11.05 -8.47
N LEU A 48 14.40 10.55 -7.25
CA LEU A 48 13.34 11.01 -6.34
C LEU A 48 13.81 12.16 -5.43
N GLU A 49 12.90 13.02 -4.95
CA GLU A 49 13.25 14.02 -3.91
C GLU A 49 13.32 13.37 -2.51
N SER A 50 12.43 12.41 -2.24
CA SER A 50 12.39 11.55 -1.04
C SER A 50 12.45 10.07 -1.46
N PRO A 51 13.08 9.16 -0.68
CA PRO A 51 13.15 7.73 -1.00
C PRO A 51 11.79 7.05 -1.23
N TYR A 52 10.73 7.65 -0.69
CA TYR A 52 9.36 7.10 -0.70
C TYR A 52 8.39 7.96 -1.53
N ASP A 53 8.90 8.79 -2.44
CA ASP A 53 8.08 9.44 -3.47
C ASP A 53 7.68 8.43 -4.56
N ARG A 54 6.56 8.68 -5.23
CA ARG A 54 6.10 7.88 -6.39
C ARG A 54 6.49 8.49 -7.72
N LEU A 55 6.67 9.81 -7.78
CA LEU A 55 7.04 10.52 -8.99
C LEU A 55 8.51 10.96 -8.97
N PRO A 56 9.27 10.69 -10.04
CA PRO A 56 10.63 11.20 -10.16
C PRO A 56 10.67 12.72 -10.35
N ALA A 57 11.70 13.35 -9.81
CA ALA A 57 11.90 14.79 -9.73
C ALA A 57 11.88 15.49 -11.09
N TYR A 58 12.25 14.80 -12.18
CA TYR A 58 12.21 15.38 -13.52
C TYR A 58 10.78 15.74 -13.97
N LEU A 59 9.74 15.18 -13.33
CA LEU A 59 8.35 15.50 -13.68
C LEU A 59 7.86 16.81 -13.07
N LYS A 60 8.52 17.33 -12.04
CA LYS A 60 8.06 18.45 -11.19
C LYS A 60 7.57 19.66 -11.97
N ASP A 61 8.29 20.06 -13.01
CA ASP A 61 7.99 21.24 -13.81
C ASP A 61 7.17 20.93 -15.08
N SER A 62 6.84 19.66 -15.31
CA SER A 62 6.10 19.19 -16.50
C SER A 62 4.64 18.82 -16.22
N ILE A 63 4.24 18.76 -14.95
CA ILE A 63 2.89 18.40 -14.53
C ILE A 63 2.28 19.47 -13.63
N ARG A 64 0.96 19.39 -13.43
CA ARG A 64 0.24 20.27 -12.51
C ARG A 64 0.79 20.12 -11.09
N LYS A 65 0.86 21.24 -10.36
CA LYS A 65 1.38 21.27 -8.99
C LYS A 65 0.65 20.28 -8.07
N GLU A 66 -0.66 20.18 -8.17
CA GLU A 66 -1.48 19.29 -7.34
C GLU A 66 -1.15 17.82 -7.60
N LEU A 67 -0.88 17.46 -8.86
CA LEU A 67 -0.47 16.11 -9.23
C LEU A 67 0.95 15.82 -8.72
N TRP A 68 1.87 16.78 -8.84
CA TRP A 68 3.22 16.68 -8.28
C TRP A 68 3.20 16.47 -6.76
N ASP A 69 2.46 17.29 -6.02
CA ASP A 69 2.35 17.20 -4.56
C ASP A 69 1.81 15.82 -4.13
N LEU A 70 0.80 15.29 -4.82
CA LEU A 70 0.27 13.93 -4.58
C LEU A 70 1.26 12.82 -4.95
N GLY A 71 2.12 13.08 -5.94
CA GLY A 71 3.21 12.20 -6.32
C GLY A 71 4.27 11.99 -5.24
N LYS A 72 4.30 12.86 -4.23
CA LYS A 72 5.17 12.71 -3.06
C LYS A 72 4.60 11.76 -2.00
N ASN A 73 3.31 11.47 -2.04
CA ASN A 73 2.70 10.52 -1.09
C ASN A 73 3.19 9.11 -1.34
N SER A 74 3.36 8.31 -0.29
CA SER A 74 3.99 6.98 -0.36
C SER A 74 3.01 5.83 -0.63
N ALA A 75 1.88 6.12 -1.30
CA ALA A 75 0.78 5.19 -1.45
C ALA A 75 1.17 3.91 -2.21
N GLY A 76 0.87 2.75 -1.64
CA GLY A 76 1.20 1.46 -2.26
C GLY A 76 2.68 1.08 -2.17
N ILE A 77 3.56 1.94 -1.64
CA ILE A 77 4.96 1.58 -1.38
C ILE A 77 5.03 0.65 -0.17
N ALA A 78 5.86 -0.38 -0.26
CA ALA A 78 6.16 -1.28 0.84
C ALA A 78 7.65 -1.59 0.96
N VAL A 79 8.12 -1.82 2.18
CA VAL A 79 9.49 -2.26 2.46
C VAL A 79 9.48 -3.73 2.88
N ARG A 80 10.37 -4.53 2.28
CA ARG A 80 10.53 -5.97 2.59
C ARG A 80 11.77 -6.21 3.43
N PHE A 81 11.63 -6.96 4.51
CA PHE A 81 12.76 -7.33 5.38
C PHE A 81 12.43 -8.63 6.11
N ARG A 82 13.42 -9.22 6.77
CA ARG A 82 13.18 -10.33 7.70
C ARG A 82 13.91 -10.12 9.01
N THR A 83 13.36 -10.64 10.10
CA THR A 83 13.96 -10.53 11.43
C THR A 83 13.54 -11.69 12.33
N ASP A 84 14.42 -12.06 13.26
CA ASP A 84 14.13 -12.97 14.38
C ASP A 84 13.84 -12.21 15.69
N SER A 85 13.57 -10.92 15.60
CA SER A 85 13.24 -10.08 16.76
C SER A 85 11.95 -10.54 17.42
N LYS A 86 11.92 -10.52 18.75
CA LYS A 86 10.70 -10.79 19.54
C LYS A 86 9.77 -9.59 19.69
N LYS A 87 10.19 -8.44 19.18
CA LYS A 87 9.44 -7.17 19.19
C LYS A 87 9.79 -6.35 17.95
N ILE A 88 8.77 -5.80 17.30
CA ILE A 88 8.95 -4.91 16.15
C ILE A 88 8.27 -3.58 16.44
N THR A 89 9.05 -2.52 16.31
CA THR A 89 8.65 -1.11 16.46
C THR A 89 8.99 -0.39 15.15
N ALA A 90 8.39 0.76 14.88
CA ALA A 90 8.90 1.69 13.88
C ALA A 90 8.91 3.11 14.41
N ARG A 91 9.85 3.91 13.89
CA ARG A 91 9.84 5.36 13.94
C ARG A 91 9.73 5.88 12.51
N TRP A 92 8.88 6.87 12.27
CA TRP A 92 8.77 7.45 10.93
C TRP A 92 8.42 8.92 10.99
N GLU A 93 8.77 9.63 9.92
CA GLU A 93 8.53 11.04 9.70
C GLU A 93 7.69 11.22 8.44
N VAL A 94 6.74 12.13 8.49
CA VAL A 94 5.91 12.52 7.35
C VAL A 94 6.01 14.01 7.07
N LEU A 95 5.93 14.38 5.79
CA LEU A 95 6.14 15.75 5.33
C LEU A 95 4.99 16.69 5.72
N ASN A 96 3.74 16.32 5.43
CA ASN A 96 2.61 17.25 5.48
C ASN A 96 1.80 17.12 6.78
N ASN A 97 1.91 15.98 7.46
CA ASN A 97 1.06 15.60 8.59
C ASN A 97 -0.44 15.71 8.25
N THR A 98 -0.80 15.25 7.05
CA THR A 98 -2.11 15.38 6.42
C THR A 98 -3.24 14.91 7.35
N TRP A 99 -4.40 15.53 7.21
CA TRP A 99 -5.63 15.12 7.88
C TRP A 99 -6.82 15.22 6.95
N MET A 100 -7.72 14.24 7.02
CA MET A 100 -8.98 14.18 6.30
C MET A 100 -10.04 13.69 7.29
N ASN A 101 -11.21 14.33 7.33
CA ASN A 101 -12.28 13.99 8.28
C ASN A 101 -12.96 12.63 8.01
N HIS A 102 -12.73 12.04 6.83
CA HIS A 102 -13.39 10.83 6.32
C HIS A 102 -12.42 9.66 6.13
N MET A 103 -11.15 9.81 6.52
CA MET A 103 -10.14 8.75 6.45
C MET A 103 -9.39 8.64 7.78
N THR A 104 -9.05 7.42 8.20
CA THR A 104 -8.37 7.23 9.48
C THR A 104 -6.96 7.83 9.43
N PRO A 105 -6.43 8.37 10.54
CA PRO A 105 -5.03 8.79 10.61
C PRO A 105 -4.05 7.68 10.22
N THR A 106 -4.37 6.43 10.57
CA THR A 106 -3.57 5.26 10.20
C THR A 106 -3.48 5.08 8.69
N GLY A 107 -4.60 5.19 7.95
CA GLY A 107 -4.58 5.14 6.48
C GLY A 107 -3.81 6.29 5.87
N ILE A 108 -4.00 7.50 6.39
CA ILE A 108 -3.39 8.71 5.85
C ILE A 108 -1.86 8.71 6.02
N LYS A 109 -1.39 8.50 7.25
CA LYS A 109 0.00 8.75 7.67
C LYS A 109 0.57 7.69 8.64
N GLY A 110 -0.10 6.56 8.76
CA GLY A 110 0.38 5.41 9.52
C GLY A 110 1.15 4.41 8.67
N LEU A 111 1.54 3.32 9.31
CA LEU A 111 2.23 2.18 8.70
C LEU A 111 1.40 0.91 8.88
N ASP A 112 1.64 -0.11 8.05
CA ASP A 112 0.91 -1.37 8.13
C ASP A 112 1.82 -2.58 7.92
N LEU A 113 1.98 -3.41 8.96
CA LEU A 113 2.93 -4.52 8.99
C LEU A 113 2.24 -5.85 8.74
N TYR A 114 2.80 -6.63 7.82
CA TYR A 114 2.44 -8.01 7.52
C TYR A 114 3.63 -8.94 7.76
N ALA A 115 3.36 -10.18 8.15
CA ALA A 115 4.32 -11.27 8.23
C ALA A 115 3.93 -12.39 7.27
N TRP A 116 4.91 -13.05 6.67
CA TRP A 116 4.68 -14.27 5.91
C TRP A 116 4.50 -15.45 6.86
N ASP A 117 3.42 -16.18 6.70
CA ASP A 117 3.12 -17.39 7.45
C ASP A 117 2.21 -18.30 6.62
N GLU A 118 2.48 -19.60 6.62
CA GLU A 118 1.67 -20.61 5.91
C GLU A 118 1.35 -20.27 4.45
N GLY A 119 2.32 -19.72 3.71
CA GLY A 119 2.15 -19.43 2.29
C GLY A 119 1.37 -18.15 1.97
N ARG A 120 1.11 -17.30 2.96
CA ARG A 120 0.38 -16.03 2.77
C ARG A 120 0.90 -14.92 3.67
N TRP A 121 0.59 -13.69 3.28
CA TRP A 121 0.82 -12.50 4.09
C TRP A 121 -0.30 -12.29 5.12
N ILE A 122 0.04 -12.33 6.40
CA ILE A 122 -0.88 -12.14 7.52
C ILE A 122 -0.64 -10.78 8.16
N PHE A 123 -1.72 -10.03 8.40
CA PHE A 123 -1.66 -8.74 9.10
C PHE A 123 -1.16 -8.93 10.53
N VAL A 124 -0.16 -8.15 10.93
CA VAL A 124 0.46 -8.18 12.27
C VAL A 124 -0.06 -7.03 13.12
N GLY A 125 -0.04 -5.82 12.58
CA GLY A 125 -0.39 -4.63 13.32
C GLY A 125 -0.14 -3.36 12.52
N SER A 126 -0.67 -2.24 12.99
CA SER A 126 -0.49 -0.94 12.34
C SER A 126 0.32 0.01 13.20
N GLY A 127 1.19 0.77 12.54
CA GLY A 127 1.92 1.88 13.09
C GLY A 127 0.97 3.06 13.19
N ARG A 128 0.35 3.22 14.36
CA ARG A 128 -0.68 4.24 14.59
C ARG A 128 -0.01 5.58 14.85
N PRO A 129 -0.24 6.61 14.02
CA PRO A 129 0.32 7.93 14.24
C PRO A 129 -0.30 8.54 15.50
N GLY A 130 0.55 9.08 16.38
CA GLY A 130 0.11 9.83 17.55
C GLY A 130 -0.34 11.25 17.20
N TYR A 131 -0.54 12.08 18.23
CA TYR A 131 -0.91 13.49 18.07
C TYR A 131 0.29 14.42 17.79
N SER A 132 1.50 13.86 17.61
CA SER A 132 2.74 14.61 17.42
C SER A 132 2.82 15.31 16.05
N LYS A 133 3.75 16.27 15.94
CA LYS A 133 4.01 17.04 14.72
C LYS A 133 4.83 16.22 13.71
N GLY A 134 4.20 15.30 12.99
CA GLY A 134 4.78 14.65 11.81
C GLY A 134 5.83 13.55 12.07
N THR A 135 6.38 13.43 13.28
CA THR A 135 7.25 12.30 13.68
C THR A 135 6.51 11.38 14.64
N PHE A 136 6.52 10.08 14.36
CA PHE A 136 5.77 9.08 15.12
C PHE A 136 6.63 7.89 15.51
N THR A 137 6.23 7.19 16.57
CA THR A 137 6.83 5.91 16.97
C THR A 137 5.74 5.00 17.46
N SER A 138 5.76 3.74 17.03
CA SER A 138 4.72 2.76 17.37
C SER A 138 5.29 1.35 17.42
N THR A 139 4.88 0.58 18.43
CA THR A 139 5.17 -0.86 18.49
C THR A 139 4.05 -1.61 17.78
N PHE A 140 4.38 -2.40 16.77
CA PHE A 140 3.40 -3.23 16.05
C PHE A 140 3.05 -4.46 16.87
N ILE A 141 4.08 -5.13 17.40
CA ILE A 141 3.96 -6.42 18.08
C ILE A 141 5.12 -6.64 19.07
N SER A 142 4.88 -7.44 20.10
CA SER A 142 5.85 -7.87 21.10
C SER A 142 5.58 -9.33 21.50
N ASN A 143 6.49 -9.94 22.26
CA ASN A 143 6.37 -11.31 22.75
C ASN A 143 6.28 -12.38 21.64
N MET A 144 6.97 -12.17 20.52
CA MET A 144 7.05 -13.18 19.46
C MET A 144 8.03 -14.31 19.81
N ASP A 145 7.93 -15.43 19.11
CA ASP A 145 8.72 -16.65 19.31
C ASP A 145 10.23 -16.46 19.05
N GLY A 146 10.60 -15.45 18.27
CA GLY A 146 11.97 -15.17 17.86
C GLY A 146 12.43 -16.06 16.70
N GLN A 147 11.49 -16.57 15.91
CA GLN A 147 11.79 -17.21 14.64
C GLN A 147 12.08 -16.14 13.58
N MET A 148 13.05 -16.41 12.71
CA MET A 148 13.30 -15.57 11.55
C MET A 148 12.09 -15.61 10.62
N ARG A 149 11.43 -14.47 10.42
CA ARG A 149 10.23 -14.34 9.58
C ARG A 149 10.38 -13.21 8.58
N GLU A 150 9.71 -13.37 7.44
CA GLU A 150 9.61 -12.38 6.38
C GLU A 150 8.50 -11.37 6.71
N TYR A 151 8.76 -10.10 6.46
CA TYR A 151 7.85 -9.00 6.75
C TYR A 151 7.69 -8.09 5.54
N MET A 152 6.52 -7.46 5.47
CA MET A 152 6.19 -6.41 4.51
C MET A 152 5.55 -5.24 5.24
N LEU A 153 6.19 -4.07 5.16
CA LEU A 153 5.76 -2.85 5.83
C LEU A 153 5.24 -1.85 4.78
N TYR A 154 3.93 -1.67 4.71
CA TYR A 154 3.32 -0.67 3.84
C TYR A 154 3.40 0.74 4.45
N LEU A 155 3.56 1.72 3.57
CA LEU A 155 3.78 3.13 3.89
C LEU A 155 2.50 3.99 3.75
N PRO A 156 2.48 5.23 4.26
CA PRO A 156 1.32 6.13 4.20
C PRO A 156 0.64 6.27 2.83
N LEU A 157 -0.70 6.31 2.80
CA LEU A 157 -1.45 6.48 1.54
C LEU A 157 -1.63 7.95 1.11
N TYR A 158 -1.74 8.86 2.06
CA TYR A 158 -2.10 10.27 1.82
C TYR A 158 -1.13 11.27 2.45
N ASP A 159 0.07 10.79 2.78
CA ASP A 159 1.19 11.63 3.20
C ASP A 159 2.50 11.10 2.63
N CYS A 160 3.52 11.95 2.62
CA CYS A 160 4.86 11.61 2.15
C CYS A 160 5.67 11.14 3.34
N ALA A 161 6.02 9.85 3.39
CA ALA A 161 7.05 9.40 4.32
C ALA A 161 8.40 9.97 3.88
N THR A 162 9.10 10.66 4.78
CA THR A 162 10.43 11.21 4.52
C THR A 162 11.53 10.37 5.17
N LYS A 163 11.19 9.66 6.25
CA LYS A 163 12.08 8.74 6.93
C LYS A 163 11.25 7.62 7.58
N VAL A 164 11.74 6.38 7.48
CA VAL A 164 11.13 5.22 8.14
C VAL A 164 12.26 4.36 8.70
N GLU A 165 12.17 4.02 9.97
CA GLU A 165 13.15 3.20 10.67
C GLU A 165 12.46 2.02 11.36
N ILE A 166 12.97 0.82 11.12
CA ILE A 166 12.47 -0.42 11.71
C ILE A 166 13.25 -0.69 13.00
N GLY A 167 12.53 -0.77 14.12
CA GLY A 167 13.05 -1.07 15.45
C GLY A 167 12.94 -2.55 15.78
N VAL A 168 14.07 -3.17 16.11
CA VAL A 168 14.19 -4.57 16.57
C VAL A 168 14.92 -4.63 17.90
N LEU A 169 14.81 -5.73 18.64
CA LEU A 169 15.62 -5.94 19.85
C LEU A 169 17.11 -5.98 19.49
N GLY A 170 17.97 -5.44 20.35
CA GLY A 170 19.38 -5.19 20.05
C GLY A 170 20.16 -6.42 19.61
N ARG A 171 19.84 -7.59 20.17
CA ARG A 171 20.47 -8.88 19.80
C ARG A 171 19.82 -9.58 18.60
N ALA A 172 18.68 -9.09 18.13
CA ALA A 172 18.00 -9.66 16.98
C ALA A 172 18.71 -9.32 15.66
N ARG A 173 18.65 -10.25 14.73
CA ARG A 173 19.06 -10.04 13.33
C ARG A 173 17.93 -9.37 12.58
N ILE A 174 18.31 -8.49 11.66
CA ILE A 174 17.43 -7.91 10.64
C ILE A 174 18.19 -7.95 9.33
N GLU A 175 17.60 -8.56 8.32
CA GLU A 175 18.26 -8.95 7.07
C GLU A 175 17.37 -8.59 5.88
N ARG A 176 17.98 -8.54 4.70
CA ARG A 176 17.23 -8.48 3.44
C ARG A 176 16.30 -9.69 3.31
N PRO A 177 15.13 -9.55 2.67
CA PRO A 177 14.21 -10.66 2.47
C PRO A 177 14.87 -11.78 1.64
N GLU A 178 14.58 -13.03 1.96
CA GLU A 178 14.90 -14.19 1.12
C GLU A 178 13.71 -14.60 0.25
N LEU A 179 12.49 -14.31 0.71
CA LEU A 179 11.26 -14.64 -0.01
C LEU A 179 10.96 -13.65 -1.15
N LEU A 180 10.88 -14.18 -2.37
CA LEU A 180 10.43 -13.49 -3.59
C LEU A 180 8.88 -13.43 -3.65
N SER A 181 8.27 -12.67 -2.73
CA SER A 181 6.83 -12.44 -2.70
C SER A 181 6.48 -11.05 -2.15
N PRO A 182 5.82 -10.16 -2.89
CA PRO A 182 5.41 -10.30 -4.29
C PRO A 182 6.59 -10.45 -5.25
N VAL A 183 6.35 -11.03 -6.42
CA VAL A 183 7.33 -11.06 -7.51
C VAL A 183 7.43 -9.67 -8.13
N GLU A 184 8.64 -9.12 -8.19
CA GLU A 184 8.95 -7.75 -8.64
C GLU A 184 9.02 -7.64 -10.17
N GLU A 185 9.44 -8.69 -10.87
CA GLU A 185 9.50 -8.65 -12.32
C GLU A 185 8.11 -8.45 -12.91
N LYS A 186 8.02 -7.65 -13.97
CA LYS A 186 6.76 -7.40 -14.69
C LYS A 186 5.59 -7.03 -13.79
N PRO A 187 5.67 -5.93 -13.02
CA PRO A 187 4.61 -5.54 -12.11
C PRO A 187 3.31 -5.22 -12.84
N VAL A 188 2.20 -5.14 -12.10
CA VAL A 188 0.98 -4.51 -12.60
C VAL A 188 1.05 -3.02 -12.26
N VAL A 189 0.91 -2.16 -13.27
CA VAL A 189 0.98 -0.70 -13.07
C VAL A 189 -0.42 -0.12 -13.14
N VAL A 190 -0.85 0.52 -12.05
CA VAL A 190 -2.22 1.01 -11.89
C VAL A 190 -2.22 2.53 -11.84
N TYR A 191 -2.91 3.17 -12.78
CA TYR A 191 -3.13 4.62 -12.80
C TYR A 191 -4.56 4.94 -12.43
N GLY A 192 -4.78 5.92 -11.57
CA GLY A 192 -6.14 6.32 -11.28
C GLY A 192 -6.31 7.46 -10.29
N THR A 193 -7.41 7.38 -9.54
CA THR A 193 -7.95 8.50 -8.77
C THR A 193 -7.60 8.43 -7.27
N SER A 194 -8.39 9.10 -6.43
CA SER A 194 -8.36 8.96 -4.97
C SER A 194 -8.61 7.53 -4.52
N ILE A 195 -9.50 6.80 -5.21
CA ILE A 195 -9.81 5.40 -4.90
C ILE A 195 -8.56 4.55 -5.06
N THR A 196 -7.86 4.69 -6.20
CA THR A 196 -6.59 4.02 -6.46
C THR A 196 -5.53 4.38 -5.44
N GLN A 197 -5.42 5.67 -5.06
CA GLN A 197 -4.49 6.12 -4.03
C GLN A 197 -4.77 5.48 -2.66
N GLY A 198 -6.01 5.05 -2.43
CA GLY A 198 -6.45 4.35 -1.22
C GLY A 198 -7.42 5.15 -0.36
N GLY A 199 -8.08 6.18 -0.90
CA GLY A 199 -9.17 6.90 -0.22
C GLY A 199 -10.43 6.02 -0.18
N CYS A 200 -10.91 5.52 0.97
CA CYS A 200 -10.52 5.79 2.36
C CYS A 200 -10.23 4.50 3.16
N ALA A 201 -9.26 3.73 2.71
CA ALA A 201 -8.77 2.53 3.37
C ALA A 201 -8.35 2.85 4.81
N ASN A 202 -8.70 2.00 5.77
CA ASN A 202 -8.46 2.27 7.19
C ASN A 202 -6.97 2.18 7.58
N ARG A 203 -6.13 1.54 6.77
CA ARG A 203 -4.69 1.38 6.94
C ARG A 203 -4.03 1.08 5.58
N PRO A 204 -2.74 1.40 5.38
CA PRO A 204 -2.08 1.29 4.07
C PRO A 204 -2.25 -0.02 3.29
N GLY A 205 -2.16 -1.17 3.96
CA GLY A 205 -2.27 -2.46 3.29
C GLY A 205 -3.68 -2.82 2.80
N MET A 206 -4.69 -1.97 3.05
CA MET A 206 -6.07 -2.16 2.59
C MET A 206 -6.41 -1.45 1.27
N ALA A 207 -5.50 -0.66 0.69
CA ALA A 207 -5.67 -0.22 -0.70
C ALA A 207 -5.79 -1.46 -1.62
N TYR A 208 -6.68 -1.42 -2.63
CA TYR A 208 -6.93 -2.62 -3.45
C TYR A 208 -5.67 -3.11 -4.18
N THR A 209 -4.77 -2.19 -4.58
CA THR A 209 -3.48 -2.52 -5.19
C THR A 209 -2.62 -3.36 -4.25
N SER A 210 -2.55 -2.98 -2.97
CA SER A 210 -1.86 -3.74 -1.92
C SER A 210 -2.51 -5.10 -1.66
N ILE A 211 -3.85 -5.18 -1.63
CA ILE A 211 -4.58 -6.45 -1.45
C ILE A 211 -4.31 -7.40 -2.62
N LEU A 212 -4.47 -6.92 -3.86
CA LEU A 212 -4.22 -7.70 -5.07
C LEU A 212 -2.76 -8.15 -5.16
N SER A 213 -1.81 -7.28 -4.81
CA SER A 213 -0.39 -7.64 -4.81
C SER A 213 -0.10 -8.87 -3.95
N ARG A 214 -0.64 -8.91 -2.72
CA ARG A 214 -0.50 -10.06 -1.82
C ARG A 214 -1.16 -11.32 -2.35
N ARG A 215 -2.36 -11.19 -2.91
CA ARG A 215 -3.15 -12.34 -3.39
C ARG A 215 -2.60 -12.93 -4.69
N MET A 216 -2.10 -12.08 -5.58
CA MET A 216 -1.59 -12.48 -6.89
C MET A 216 -0.10 -12.80 -6.88
N ASN A 217 0.59 -12.60 -5.75
CA ASN A 217 2.04 -12.73 -5.63
C ASN A 217 2.79 -11.93 -6.73
N ARG A 218 2.34 -10.72 -7.01
CA ARG A 218 2.92 -9.83 -8.04
C ARG A 218 2.98 -8.42 -7.48
N GLU A 219 4.03 -7.69 -7.78
CA GLU A 219 4.11 -6.28 -7.44
C GLU A 219 3.01 -5.47 -8.15
N PHE A 220 2.36 -4.57 -7.41
CA PHE A 220 1.43 -3.59 -7.95
C PHE A 220 1.99 -2.19 -7.67
N ILE A 221 2.21 -1.42 -8.74
CA ILE A 221 2.65 -0.03 -8.65
C ILE A 221 1.40 0.86 -8.63
N ASN A 222 1.24 1.63 -7.55
CA ASN A 222 0.08 2.47 -7.30
C ASN A 222 0.33 3.93 -7.71
N LEU A 223 -0.11 4.30 -8.91
CA LEU A 223 -0.12 5.68 -9.42
C LEU A 223 -1.53 6.28 -9.34
N GLY A 224 -2.16 6.16 -8.16
CA GLY A 224 -3.39 6.85 -7.82
C GLY A 224 -3.16 8.29 -7.35
N PHE A 225 -3.91 9.24 -7.91
CA PHE A 225 -3.78 10.66 -7.57
C PHE A 225 -5.16 11.27 -7.29
N SER A 226 -5.43 11.56 -6.03
CA SER A 226 -6.68 12.16 -5.55
C SER A 226 -7.10 13.40 -6.34
N GLY A 227 -8.23 13.31 -7.06
CA GLY A 227 -8.75 14.40 -7.89
C GLY A 227 -7.94 14.71 -9.16
N ASN A 228 -6.86 13.95 -9.43
CA ASN A 228 -5.86 14.24 -10.45
C ASN A 228 -5.57 13.10 -11.42
N GLY A 229 -6.30 11.98 -11.35
CA GLY A 229 -6.28 10.93 -12.37
C GLY A 229 -6.99 11.37 -13.66
N ARG A 230 -6.39 12.26 -14.45
CA ARG A 230 -7.01 12.97 -15.59
C ARG A 230 -6.40 12.64 -16.96
N LEU A 231 -5.82 11.45 -17.11
CA LEU A 231 -5.17 10.96 -18.33
C LEU A 231 -4.01 11.86 -18.78
N ASP A 232 -3.04 12.06 -17.90
CA ASP A 232 -1.86 12.88 -18.17
C ASP A 232 -0.79 12.11 -18.99
N PRO A 233 -0.41 12.58 -20.19
CA PRO A 233 0.62 11.96 -21.03
C PRO A 233 1.97 11.78 -20.32
N GLU A 234 2.33 12.69 -19.42
CA GLU A 234 3.53 12.60 -18.60
C GLU A 234 3.52 11.35 -17.71
N ILE A 235 2.35 11.00 -17.15
CA ILE A 235 2.17 9.80 -16.35
C ILE A 235 2.13 8.55 -17.25
N ALA A 236 1.51 8.62 -18.43
CA ALA A 236 1.59 7.53 -19.41
C ALA A 236 3.05 7.22 -19.80
N ARG A 237 3.85 8.26 -20.05
CA ARG A 237 5.28 8.12 -20.36
C ARG A 237 6.08 7.55 -19.18
N LEU A 238 5.73 7.91 -17.94
CA LEU A 238 6.31 7.30 -16.75
C LEU A 238 5.96 5.80 -16.67
N MET A 239 4.67 5.46 -16.82
CA MET A 239 4.21 4.06 -16.83
C MET A 239 4.89 3.23 -17.92
N ALA A 240 5.10 3.81 -19.10
CA ALA A 240 5.76 3.17 -20.24
C ALA A 240 7.24 2.83 -19.98
N GLN A 241 7.88 3.38 -18.96
CA GLN A 241 9.25 3.00 -18.57
C GLN A 241 9.31 1.63 -17.89
N VAL A 242 8.17 1.12 -17.42
CA VAL A 242 8.07 -0.17 -16.74
C VAL A 242 7.69 -1.25 -17.75
N ASP A 243 8.49 -2.31 -17.87
CA ASP A 243 8.07 -3.56 -18.51
C ASP A 243 6.99 -4.21 -17.65
N ALA A 244 5.72 -3.82 -17.83
CA ALA A 244 4.61 -4.25 -17.01
C ALA A 244 3.98 -5.55 -17.53
N SER A 245 3.46 -6.39 -16.64
CA SER A 245 2.61 -7.52 -17.05
C SER A 245 1.19 -7.10 -17.39
N CYS A 246 0.74 -5.94 -16.89
CA CYS A 246 -0.55 -5.33 -17.18
C CYS A 246 -0.56 -3.86 -16.77
N TYR A 247 -1.23 -3.02 -17.55
CA TYR A 247 -1.62 -1.68 -17.14
C TYR A 247 -3.11 -1.66 -16.76
N VAL A 248 -3.48 -0.96 -15.69
CA VAL A 248 -4.88 -0.77 -15.28
C VAL A 248 -5.17 0.72 -15.17
N LEU A 249 -6.20 1.19 -15.87
CA LEU A 249 -6.65 2.58 -15.88
C LEU A 249 -7.97 2.72 -15.13
N ASP A 250 -7.91 3.34 -13.96
CA ASP A 250 -8.97 3.56 -12.98
C ASP A 250 -9.21 5.08 -12.77
N ASN A 251 -9.44 5.79 -13.88
CA ASN A 251 -9.45 7.27 -13.94
C ASN A 251 -10.86 7.90 -13.96
N MET A 252 -11.91 7.09 -14.04
CA MET A 252 -13.28 7.55 -14.33
C MET A 252 -13.89 8.48 -13.28
N ALA A 253 -13.49 8.36 -12.02
CA ALA A 253 -13.96 9.22 -10.94
C ALA A 253 -13.46 10.67 -11.06
N ASN A 254 -12.41 10.95 -11.85
CA ASN A 254 -11.83 12.29 -11.99
C ASN A 254 -11.96 12.86 -13.40
N CYS A 255 -12.11 12.02 -14.41
CA CYS A 255 -12.31 12.49 -15.78
C CYS A 255 -13.74 13.01 -16.00
N THR A 256 -13.85 14.10 -16.76
CA THR A 256 -15.08 14.47 -17.46
C THR A 256 -15.16 13.73 -18.80
N THR A 257 -16.31 13.76 -19.47
CA THR A 257 -16.49 13.20 -20.82
C THR A 257 -15.46 13.76 -21.81
N GLN A 258 -15.16 15.07 -21.76
CA GLN A 258 -14.16 15.72 -22.62
C GLN A 258 -12.74 15.27 -22.29
N MET A 259 -12.41 15.03 -21.01
CA MET A 259 -11.08 14.52 -20.64
C MET A 259 -10.84 13.11 -21.18
N LEU A 260 -11.90 12.30 -21.37
CA LEU A 260 -11.77 10.96 -21.95
C LEU A 260 -11.32 10.98 -23.41
N ASP A 261 -11.41 12.10 -24.11
CA ASP A 261 -10.87 12.22 -25.48
C ASP A 261 -9.34 12.04 -25.54
N ARG A 262 -8.65 12.19 -24.40
CA ARG A 262 -7.21 11.92 -24.24
C ARG A 262 -6.88 10.44 -24.06
N LEU A 263 -7.87 9.57 -23.92
CA LEU A 263 -7.66 8.15 -23.63
C LEU A 263 -6.87 7.45 -24.74
N GLU A 264 -7.19 7.75 -26.00
CA GLU A 264 -6.50 7.17 -27.15
C GLU A 264 -5.03 7.58 -27.19
N GLU A 265 -4.71 8.85 -26.92
CA GLU A 265 -3.33 9.34 -26.78
C GLU A 265 -2.61 8.63 -25.63
N PHE A 266 -3.24 8.54 -24.46
CA PHE A 266 -2.67 7.89 -23.27
C PHE A 266 -2.34 6.41 -23.55
N VAL A 267 -3.28 5.67 -24.13
CA VAL A 267 -3.07 4.26 -24.53
C VAL A 267 -2.02 4.16 -25.64
N GLY A 268 -2.02 5.09 -26.60
CA GLY A 268 -1.04 5.15 -27.68
C GLY A 268 0.40 5.26 -27.16
N ILE A 269 0.64 6.09 -26.13
CA ILE A 269 1.95 6.21 -25.48
C ILE A 269 2.38 4.87 -24.87
N LEU A 270 1.48 4.19 -24.16
CA LEU A 270 1.79 2.88 -23.58
C LEU A 270 2.09 1.85 -24.67
N ARG A 271 1.32 1.85 -25.76
CA ARG A 271 1.49 0.92 -26.90
C ARG A 271 2.78 1.14 -27.68
N GLN A 272 3.25 2.38 -27.79
CA GLN A 272 4.54 2.69 -28.43
C GLN A 272 5.71 2.00 -27.74
N ALA A 273 5.67 1.91 -26.41
CA ALA A 273 6.70 1.22 -25.62
C ALA A 273 6.41 -0.28 -25.45
N HIS A 274 5.14 -0.64 -25.26
CA HIS A 274 4.68 -1.98 -24.93
C HIS A 274 3.51 -2.40 -25.83
N PRO A 275 3.82 -2.88 -27.07
CA PRO A 275 2.80 -3.16 -28.08
C PRO A 275 1.79 -4.24 -27.66
N ASP A 276 2.25 -5.24 -26.91
CA ASP A 276 1.46 -6.43 -26.58
C ASP A 276 0.94 -6.47 -25.13
N THR A 277 1.46 -5.66 -24.22
CA THR A 277 1.07 -5.69 -22.79
C THR A 277 -0.42 -5.41 -22.61
N PRO A 278 -1.18 -6.21 -21.85
CA PRO A 278 -2.60 -5.95 -21.67
C PRO A 278 -2.86 -4.60 -20.97
N ILE A 279 -3.87 -3.88 -21.44
CA ILE A 279 -4.38 -2.65 -20.82
C ILE A 279 -5.83 -2.89 -20.40
N VAL A 280 -6.17 -2.63 -19.15
CA VAL A 280 -7.51 -2.78 -18.59
C VAL A 280 -8.10 -1.41 -18.28
N LEU A 281 -9.25 -1.10 -18.88
CA LEU A 281 -10.04 0.09 -18.60
C LEU A 281 -11.13 -0.24 -17.58
N LEU A 282 -11.16 0.47 -16.45
CA LEU A 282 -12.21 0.32 -15.44
C LEU A 282 -13.30 1.40 -15.62
N GLY A 283 -14.56 0.99 -15.61
CA GLY A 283 -15.71 1.90 -15.56
C GLY A 283 -15.90 2.55 -14.18
N ASN A 284 -16.86 3.48 -14.06
CA ASN A 284 -17.22 4.03 -12.75
C ASN A 284 -17.75 2.93 -11.81
N ALA A 285 -17.36 3.02 -10.54
CA ALA A 285 -17.98 2.25 -9.49
C ALA A 285 -19.41 2.73 -9.21
N HIS A 286 -20.17 1.92 -8.45
CA HIS A 286 -21.50 2.29 -8.00
C HIS A 286 -21.46 3.44 -6.98
N TYR A 287 -21.92 4.63 -7.40
CA TYR A 287 -21.98 5.82 -6.55
C TYR A 287 -23.41 6.04 -6.02
N THR A 288 -23.60 5.97 -4.69
CA THR A 288 -24.95 5.97 -4.10
C THR A 288 -25.69 7.30 -4.28
N TYR A 289 -24.98 8.42 -4.32
CA TYR A 289 -25.57 9.75 -4.46
C TYR A 289 -26.29 9.98 -5.79
N VAL A 290 -26.00 9.21 -6.84
CA VAL A 290 -26.67 9.34 -8.15
C VAL A 290 -28.15 8.98 -8.08
N ARG A 291 -28.58 8.21 -7.07
CA ARG A 291 -29.99 7.90 -6.84
C ARG A 291 -30.80 9.14 -6.43
N PHE A 292 -30.13 10.15 -5.89
CA PHE A 292 -30.75 11.35 -5.33
C PHE A 292 -30.37 12.63 -6.08
N ASN A 293 -29.39 12.56 -6.99
CA ASN A 293 -28.93 13.69 -7.79
C ASN A 293 -29.00 13.34 -9.29
N THR A 294 -30.02 13.86 -9.97
CA THR A 294 -30.28 13.59 -11.39
C THR A 294 -29.21 14.17 -12.31
N VAL A 295 -28.57 15.28 -11.95
CA VAL A 295 -27.46 15.86 -12.71
C VAL A 295 -26.28 14.91 -12.68
N SER A 296 -25.86 14.48 -11.48
CA SER A 296 -24.75 13.54 -11.34
C SER A 296 -25.04 12.16 -11.93
N ALA A 297 -26.29 11.69 -11.88
CA ALA A 297 -26.70 10.45 -12.55
C ALA A 297 -26.48 10.55 -14.06
N GLY A 298 -26.86 11.67 -14.68
CA GLY A 298 -26.60 11.96 -16.08
C GLY A 298 -25.10 11.97 -16.39
N GLU A 299 -24.31 12.71 -15.62
CA GLU A 299 -22.85 12.82 -15.81
C GLU A 299 -22.14 11.45 -15.71
N VAL A 300 -22.49 10.62 -14.73
CA VAL A 300 -21.90 9.27 -14.59
C VAL A 300 -22.29 8.38 -15.77
N ALA A 301 -23.57 8.39 -16.16
CA ALA A 301 -24.05 7.62 -17.30
C ALA A 301 -23.39 8.04 -18.62
N GLU A 302 -23.22 9.34 -18.86
CA GLU A 302 -22.53 9.89 -20.03
C GLU A 302 -21.06 9.47 -20.08
N LYS A 303 -20.34 9.58 -18.95
CA LYS A 303 -18.95 9.14 -18.86
C LYS A 303 -18.81 7.65 -19.17
N ASP A 304 -19.64 6.80 -18.58
CA ASP A 304 -19.58 5.35 -18.83
C ASP A 304 -19.95 5.01 -20.28
N ALA A 305 -20.92 5.73 -20.87
CA ALA A 305 -21.26 5.57 -22.28
C ALA A 305 -20.08 5.95 -23.18
N ARG A 306 -19.38 7.06 -22.88
CA ARG A 306 -18.20 7.51 -23.62
C ARG A 306 -17.04 6.53 -23.50
N LEU A 307 -16.74 6.02 -22.31
CA LEU A 307 -15.68 5.03 -22.13
C LEU A 307 -15.98 3.74 -22.92
N ARG A 308 -17.23 3.26 -22.88
CA ARG A 308 -17.64 2.08 -23.67
C ARG A 308 -17.54 2.32 -25.17
N GLU A 309 -17.87 3.52 -25.64
CA GLU A 309 -17.71 3.90 -27.05
C GLU A 309 -16.24 3.85 -27.47
N LEU A 310 -15.36 4.53 -26.73
CA LEU A 310 -13.92 4.56 -26.97
C LEU A 310 -13.33 3.14 -26.96
N PHE A 311 -13.67 2.34 -25.96
CA PHE A 311 -13.25 0.94 -25.91
C PHE A 311 -13.69 0.16 -27.15
N ARG A 312 -14.94 0.29 -27.60
CA ARG A 312 -15.43 -0.39 -28.81
C ARG A 312 -14.72 0.06 -30.09
N GLN A 313 -14.28 1.32 -30.15
CA GLN A 313 -13.52 1.84 -31.28
C GLN A 313 -12.10 1.25 -31.26
N MET A 314 -11.38 1.43 -30.14
CA MET A 314 -9.98 1.04 -29.99
C MET A 314 -9.77 -0.49 -30.05
N SER A 315 -10.68 -1.28 -29.47
CA SER A 315 -10.57 -2.75 -29.45
C SER A 315 -10.77 -3.44 -30.82
N ARG A 316 -11.19 -2.69 -31.85
CA ARG A 316 -11.21 -3.19 -33.23
C ARG A 316 -9.81 -3.52 -33.72
N GLU A 317 -8.83 -2.72 -33.33
CA GLU A 317 -7.43 -2.83 -33.73
C GLU A 317 -6.57 -3.39 -32.59
N ASP A 318 -6.83 -3.00 -31.34
CA ASP A 318 -6.10 -3.49 -30.16
C ASP A 318 -6.82 -4.67 -29.48
N LYS A 319 -6.31 -5.89 -29.69
CA LYS A 319 -6.87 -7.11 -29.08
C LYS A 319 -6.43 -7.35 -27.63
N ASN A 320 -5.52 -6.52 -27.12
CA ASN A 320 -4.98 -6.58 -25.77
C ASN A 320 -5.52 -5.43 -24.90
N LEU A 321 -6.55 -4.74 -25.39
CA LEU A 321 -7.37 -3.82 -24.60
C LEU A 321 -8.57 -4.57 -24.00
N TYR A 322 -8.79 -4.37 -22.71
CA TYR A 322 -9.88 -5.00 -21.93
C TYR A 322 -10.71 -3.92 -21.26
N TYR A 323 -12.00 -4.18 -21.08
CA TYR A 323 -12.91 -3.31 -20.34
C TYR A 323 -13.58 -4.10 -19.21
N VAL A 324 -13.60 -3.51 -18.03
CA VAL A 324 -14.30 -4.05 -16.85
C VAL A 324 -15.34 -3.03 -16.41
N PRO A 325 -16.64 -3.38 -16.46
CA PRO A 325 -17.70 -2.55 -15.89
C PRO A 325 -17.47 -2.35 -14.38
N GLY A 326 -17.67 -1.13 -13.90
CA GLY A 326 -17.37 -0.80 -12.50
C GLY A 326 -18.56 -0.98 -11.53
N GLU A 327 -19.79 -1.03 -12.03
CA GLU A 327 -21.03 -1.00 -11.22
C GLU A 327 -21.07 -2.09 -10.14
N GLU A 328 -20.66 -3.32 -10.47
CA GLU A 328 -20.69 -4.43 -9.50
C GLU A 328 -19.41 -4.57 -8.67
N LEU A 329 -18.36 -3.79 -8.94
CA LEU A 329 -17.04 -4.00 -8.33
C LEU A 329 -17.07 -3.90 -6.80
N ILE A 330 -17.96 -3.08 -6.23
CA ILE A 330 -18.06 -2.86 -4.79
C ILE A 330 -19.34 -3.42 -4.16
N GLY A 331 -20.11 -4.21 -4.92
CA GLY A 331 -21.44 -4.68 -4.52
C GLY A 331 -22.53 -3.60 -4.64
N LEU A 332 -23.79 -4.03 -4.52
CA LEU A 332 -24.98 -3.21 -4.78
C LEU A 332 -25.83 -2.99 -3.53
N ASP A 333 -25.27 -3.21 -2.34
CA ASP A 333 -25.96 -3.01 -1.05
C ASP A 333 -25.85 -1.57 -0.52
N ASP A 334 -25.16 -0.69 -1.27
CA ASP A 334 -24.99 0.74 -0.98
C ASP A 334 -24.12 1.08 0.26
N GLU A 335 -23.48 0.10 0.91
CA GLU A 335 -22.75 0.28 2.20
C GLU A 335 -21.22 0.39 2.05
N ALA A 336 -20.71 0.27 0.82
CA ALA A 336 -19.28 0.09 0.55
C ALA A 336 -18.45 1.39 0.55
N THR A 337 -19.05 2.54 0.83
CA THR A 337 -18.41 3.87 0.73
C THR A 337 -18.55 4.68 2.02
N VAL A 338 -17.58 5.55 2.31
CA VAL A 338 -17.61 6.43 3.49
C VAL A 338 -18.42 7.71 3.25
N ASP A 339 -18.49 8.16 2.00
CA ASP A 339 -19.08 9.45 1.61
C ASP A 339 -19.89 9.39 0.30
N GLY A 340 -20.27 8.18 -0.13
CA GLY A 340 -20.94 7.95 -1.41
C GLY A 340 -20.01 7.81 -2.61
N THR A 341 -18.70 8.03 -2.43
CA THR A 341 -17.67 7.92 -3.50
C THR A 341 -16.51 7.03 -3.08
N HIS A 342 -15.86 7.34 -1.96
CA HIS A 342 -14.62 6.73 -1.52
C HIS A 342 -14.88 5.45 -0.74
N PHE A 343 -14.11 4.40 -1.04
CA PHE A 343 -14.40 3.08 -0.51
C PHE A 343 -13.99 2.96 0.96
N THR A 344 -14.82 2.25 1.73
CA THR A 344 -14.37 1.66 2.99
C THR A 344 -13.57 0.39 2.69
N ASP A 345 -13.01 -0.24 3.71
CA ASP A 345 -12.37 -1.55 3.57
C ASP A 345 -13.29 -2.60 2.92
N LEU A 346 -14.60 -2.53 3.18
CA LEU A 346 -15.59 -3.40 2.54
C LEU A 346 -15.56 -3.22 1.01
N GLY A 347 -15.58 -1.97 0.54
CA GLY A 347 -15.49 -1.65 -0.88
C GLY A 347 -14.15 -2.09 -1.49
N PHE A 348 -13.02 -1.84 -0.82
CA PHE A 348 -11.71 -2.28 -1.32
C PHE A 348 -11.55 -3.79 -1.38
N VAL A 349 -12.07 -4.54 -0.40
CA VAL A 349 -12.06 -6.00 -0.43
C VAL A 349 -12.91 -6.52 -1.57
N ARG A 350 -14.14 -6.00 -1.76
CA ARG A 350 -15.02 -6.41 -2.86
C ARG A 350 -14.43 -6.08 -4.22
N MET A 351 -13.87 -4.89 -4.38
CA MET A 351 -13.17 -4.51 -5.61
C MET A 351 -12.03 -5.49 -5.91
N SER A 352 -11.27 -5.87 -4.88
CA SER A 352 -10.19 -6.84 -5.03
C SER A 352 -10.70 -8.25 -5.36
N ASP A 353 -11.78 -8.70 -4.71
CA ASP A 353 -12.42 -10.00 -4.97
C ASP A 353 -12.94 -10.09 -6.42
N ASN A 354 -13.52 -9.01 -6.93
CA ASN A 354 -14.09 -8.94 -8.28
C ASN A 354 -13.03 -8.73 -9.37
N LEU A 355 -11.97 -7.95 -9.10
CA LEU A 355 -10.88 -7.73 -10.06
C LEU A 355 -9.90 -8.90 -10.14
N TYR A 356 -9.63 -9.59 -9.03
CA TYR A 356 -8.68 -10.70 -8.99
C TYR A 356 -8.88 -11.74 -10.11
N PRO A 357 -10.07 -12.36 -10.28
CA PRO A 357 -10.25 -13.40 -11.29
C PRO A 357 -10.14 -12.87 -12.73
N VAL A 358 -10.43 -11.58 -12.94
CA VAL A 358 -10.30 -10.93 -14.25
C VAL A 358 -8.82 -10.72 -14.58
N LEU A 359 -8.07 -10.09 -13.68
CA LEU A 359 -6.65 -9.84 -13.86
C LEU A 359 -5.86 -11.15 -13.95
N GLU A 360 -6.16 -12.13 -13.10
CA GLU A 360 -5.50 -13.45 -13.15
C GLU A 360 -5.68 -14.11 -14.53
N ARG A 361 -6.90 -14.07 -15.09
CA ARG A 361 -7.18 -14.61 -16.42
C ARG A 361 -6.40 -13.89 -17.52
N ILE A 362 -6.35 -12.56 -17.45
CA ILE A 362 -5.61 -11.72 -18.42
C ILE A 362 -4.12 -12.05 -18.33
N LEU A 363 -3.53 -12.02 -17.14
CA LEU A 363 -2.11 -12.30 -16.94
C LEU A 363 -1.74 -13.72 -17.42
N ARG A 364 -2.55 -14.73 -17.12
CA ARG A 364 -2.31 -16.11 -17.60
C ARG A 364 -2.36 -16.22 -19.13
N ARG A 365 -3.22 -15.44 -19.79
CA ARG A 365 -3.31 -15.41 -21.26
C ARG A 365 -2.04 -14.83 -21.90
N HIS A 366 -1.37 -13.92 -21.19
CA HIS A 366 -0.22 -13.14 -21.65
C HIS A 366 1.13 -13.61 -21.10
N ALA A 367 1.16 -14.63 -20.24
CA ALA A 367 2.38 -15.17 -19.64
C ALA A 367 3.24 -16.01 -20.60
N ARG A 368 3.11 -15.83 -21.93
CA ARG A 368 3.82 -16.63 -22.95
C ARG A 368 5.18 -16.07 -23.29
#